data_AF-A0A843C3T1-F1
#
_entry.id   AF-A0A843C3T1-F1
#
_cell.length_a   1.000
_cell.length_b   1.000
_cell.length_c   1.000
_cell.angle_alpha   90.00
_cell.angle_beta   90.00
_cell.angle_gamma   90.00
#
_symmetry.space_group_name_H-M   'P 1'
#
loop_
_entity.id
_entity.type
_entity.pdbx_description
1 polymer ?
#
loop_
_entity_poly.entity_id
_entity_poly.type
_entity_poly.pdbx_seq_one_letter_code
_entity_poly.pdbx_strand_id
1 'polypeptide(L)'
;MSNLEEARKFAEEKQDEIIPQENLASVLSNEIIIHSEKDDIEKMELLLTELKDLLVKYPKSKHIQQTYGSTVLNTLPVYFAHATQTAVKNKINSLRELAIELESMLLTEILAMILVNAIYDFSLINRASSIQEFSLELSDLSRKYPKNNTIQIACAKGMVNSTMFFIQNNDLQAAKKHYQILQRVLESNPGQEMVDSFQLIQLKNYFENK
;
A
#
# COMPACT_ATOMS: atom_id res chain seq x y z
N MET A 1 -0.12 -1.41 -34.74
CA MET A 1 0.81 -1.69 -33.63
C MET A 1 0.16 -1.08 -32.41
N SER A 2 0.05 -1.81 -31.29
CA SER A 2 -0.54 -1.23 -30.08
C SER A 2 0.40 -0.17 -29.49
N ASN A 3 -0.12 0.81 -28.76
CA ASN A 3 0.70 1.82 -28.07
C ASN A 3 1.78 1.17 -27.18
N LEU A 4 1.47 -0.01 -26.60
CA LEU A 4 2.40 -0.78 -25.79
C LEU A 4 3.52 -1.44 -26.62
N GLU A 5 3.20 -2.00 -27.79
CA GLU A 5 4.23 -2.55 -28.69
C GLU A 5 5.20 -1.47 -29.19
N GLU A 6 4.69 -0.29 -29.52
CA GLU A 6 5.52 0.85 -29.93
C GLU A 6 6.44 1.31 -28.78
N ALA A 7 5.90 1.41 -27.56
CA ALA A 7 6.69 1.76 -26.37
C ALA A 7 7.77 0.72 -26.06
N ARG A 8 7.46 -0.58 -26.18
CA ARG A 8 8.45 -1.67 -26.01
C ARG A 8 9.57 -1.56 -27.02
N LYS A 9 9.23 -1.43 -28.30
CA LYS A 9 10.20 -1.32 -29.39
C LYS A 9 11.13 -0.11 -29.18
N PHE A 10 10.55 1.04 -28.83
CA PHE A 10 11.34 2.24 -28.58
C PHE A 10 12.28 2.10 -27.36
N ALA A 11 11.79 1.48 -26.28
CA ALA A 11 12.61 1.20 -25.10
C ALA A 11 13.74 0.19 -25.38
N GLU A 12 13.51 -0.78 -26.26
CA GLU A 12 14.51 -1.76 -26.71
C GLU A 12 15.60 -1.10 -27.56
N GLU A 13 15.21 -0.29 -28.55
CA GLU A 13 16.13 0.47 -29.40
C GLU A 13 17.02 1.44 -28.59
N LYS A 14 16.53 1.87 -27.42
CA LYS A 14 17.17 2.85 -26.54
C LYS A 14 17.40 2.32 -25.13
N GLN A 15 17.90 1.09 -25.02
CA GLN A 15 18.07 0.38 -23.75
C GLN A 15 18.96 1.10 -22.71
N ASP A 16 19.89 1.95 -23.14
CA ASP A 16 20.81 2.65 -22.23
C ASP A 16 20.27 4.02 -21.76
N GLU A 17 19.14 4.46 -22.31
CA GLU A 17 18.51 5.73 -21.97
C GLU A 17 17.35 5.50 -21.00
N ILE A 18 17.25 6.33 -19.95
CA ILE A 18 16.21 6.14 -18.92
C ILE A 18 14.81 6.59 -19.36
N ILE A 19 14.72 7.64 -20.17
CA ILE A 19 13.45 8.25 -20.59
C ILE A 19 12.54 7.25 -21.35
N PRO A 20 13.04 6.48 -22.34
CA PRO A 20 12.24 5.44 -23.00
C PRO A 20 11.69 4.38 -22.03
N GLN A 21 12.43 4.07 -20.98
CA GLN A 21 12.04 3.08 -19.95
C GLN A 21 10.96 3.67 -19.05
N GLU A 22 11.08 4.93 -18.63
CA GLU A 22 10.04 5.64 -17.88
C GLU A 22 8.74 5.77 -18.68
N ASN A 23 8.84 5.99 -19.99
CA ASN A 23 7.69 5.98 -20.90
C ASN A 23 7.05 4.58 -20.97
N LEU A 24 7.86 3.52 -21.16
CA LEU A 24 7.35 2.14 -21.15
C LEU A 24 6.65 1.81 -19.82
N ALA A 25 7.22 2.20 -18.68
CA ALA A 25 6.61 2.01 -17.37
C ALA A 25 5.21 2.62 -17.29
N SER A 26 5.07 3.84 -17.80
CA SER A 26 3.80 4.57 -17.81
C SER A 26 2.76 3.89 -18.69
N VAL A 27 3.16 3.43 -19.88
CA VAL A 27 2.28 2.72 -20.81
C VAL A 27 1.86 1.35 -20.25
N LEU A 28 2.79 0.61 -19.64
CA LEU A 28 2.48 -0.63 -18.92
C LEU A 28 1.48 -0.40 -17.80
N SER A 29 1.68 0.61 -16.96
CA SER A 29 0.75 0.95 -15.89
C SER A 29 -0.65 1.22 -16.43
N ASN A 30 -0.77 2.03 -17.48
CA ASN A 30 -2.08 2.33 -18.07
C ASN A 30 -2.77 1.07 -18.60
N GLU A 31 -2.04 0.19 -19.29
CA GLU A 31 -2.58 -1.07 -19.78
C GLU A 31 -3.02 -1.99 -18.63
N ILE A 32 -2.23 -2.07 -17.56
CA ILE A 32 -2.59 -2.83 -16.35
C ILE A 32 -3.89 -2.31 -15.74
N ILE A 33 -4.06 -0.98 -15.66
CA ILE A 33 -5.29 -0.39 -15.13
C ILE A 33 -6.49 -0.72 -16.02
N ILE A 34 -6.35 -0.64 -17.35
CA ILE A 34 -7.41 -1.04 -18.28
C ILE A 34 -7.82 -2.51 -18.10
N HIS A 35 -6.86 -3.41 -17.86
CA HIS A 35 -7.16 -4.82 -17.57
C HIS A 35 -7.75 -5.01 -16.18
N SER A 36 -7.38 -4.18 -15.20
CA SER A 36 -7.98 -4.19 -13.86
C SER A 36 -9.46 -3.80 -13.89
N GLU A 37 -9.85 -2.85 -14.74
CA GLU A 37 -11.26 -2.48 -14.93
C GLU A 37 -12.09 -3.57 -15.62
N LYS A 38 -11.43 -4.56 -16.22
CA LYS A 38 -12.03 -5.72 -16.90
C LYS A 38 -11.89 -7.01 -16.09
N ASP A 39 -11.37 -6.94 -14.87
CA ASP A 39 -11.05 -8.08 -14.01
C ASP A 39 -10.16 -9.15 -14.67
N ASP A 40 -9.31 -8.75 -15.63
CA ASP A 40 -8.41 -9.63 -16.37
C ASP A 40 -7.09 -9.82 -15.61
N ILE A 41 -7.16 -10.58 -14.52
CA ILE A 41 -6.04 -10.79 -13.58
C ILE A 41 -4.83 -11.44 -14.25
N GLU A 42 -5.05 -12.38 -15.17
CA GLU A 42 -3.96 -13.06 -15.85
C GLU A 42 -3.12 -12.06 -16.65
N LYS A 43 -3.79 -11.17 -17.40
CA LYS A 43 -3.10 -10.15 -18.17
C LYS A 43 -2.47 -9.09 -17.28
N MET A 44 -3.13 -8.70 -16.18
CA MET A 44 -2.56 -7.79 -15.19
C MET A 44 -1.26 -8.34 -14.60
N GLU A 45 -1.23 -9.60 -14.19
CA GLU A 45 -0.04 -10.22 -13.59
C GLU A 45 1.12 -10.32 -14.58
N LEU A 46 0.84 -10.65 -15.84
CA LEU A 46 1.86 -10.65 -16.89
C LEU A 46 2.51 -9.27 -17.07
N LEU A 47 1.68 -8.22 -17.20
CA LEU A 47 2.17 -6.86 -17.42
C LEU A 47 2.82 -6.28 -16.16
N LEU A 48 2.31 -6.60 -14.98
CA LEU A 48 2.89 -6.17 -13.71
C LEU A 48 4.24 -6.84 -13.44
N THR A 49 4.44 -8.07 -13.93
CA THR A 49 5.76 -8.73 -13.94
C THR A 49 6.73 -7.97 -14.82
N GLU A 50 6.34 -7.59 -16.03
CA GLU A 50 7.18 -6.76 -16.92
C GLU A 50 7.54 -5.40 -16.30
N LEU A 51 6.58 -4.74 -15.64
CA LEU A 51 6.82 -3.48 -14.92
C LEU A 51 7.76 -3.68 -13.72
N LYS A 52 7.66 -4.81 -13.02
CA LYS A 52 8.60 -5.18 -11.94
C LYS A 52 10.01 -5.41 -12.48
N ASP A 53 10.15 -6.12 -13.59
CA ASP A 53 11.46 -6.37 -14.22
C ASP A 53 12.12 -5.05 -14.63
N LEU A 54 11.32 -4.11 -15.12
CA LEU A 54 11.79 -2.76 -15.44
C LEU A 54 12.28 -2.00 -14.21
N LEU A 55 11.56 -2.10 -13.09
CA LEU A 55 11.99 -1.53 -11.80
C LEU A 55 13.31 -2.14 -11.33
N VAL A 56 13.47 -3.46 -11.42
CA VAL A 56 14.70 -4.16 -11.04
C VAL A 56 15.87 -3.77 -11.94
N LYS A 57 15.64 -3.59 -13.25
CA LYS A 57 16.65 -3.15 -14.21
C LYS A 57 17.08 -1.70 -13.99
N TYR A 58 16.16 -0.82 -13.62
CA TYR A 58 16.40 0.61 -13.42
C TYR A 58 16.03 1.07 -12.00
N PRO A 59 16.69 0.52 -10.96
CA PRO A 59 16.26 0.66 -9.58
C PRO A 59 16.36 2.09 -9.04
N LYS A 60 17.14 2.96 -9.69
CA LYS A 60 17.32 4.36 -9.28
C LYS A 60 16.28 5.32 -9.87
N SER A 61 15.47 4.89 -10.85
CA SER A 61 14.42 5.74 -11.39
C SER A 61 13.27 5.87 -10.39
N LYS A 62 13.13 7.07 -9.83
CA LYS A 62 11.99 7.40 -8.96
C LYS A 62 10.66 7.32 -9.69
N HIS A 63 10.66 7.63 -10.99
CA HIS A 63 9.46 7.50 -11.83
C HIS A 63 9.01 6.05 -11.91
N ILE A 64 9.92 5.12 -12.26
CA ILE A 64 9.58 3.68 -12.36
C ILE A 64 9.16 3.12 -10.99
N GLN A 65 9.84 3.52 -9.89
CA GLN A 65 9.41 3.16 -8.53
C GLN A 65 7.98 3.64 -8.24
N GLN A 66 7.68 4.91 -8.51
CA GLN A 66 6.36 5.50 -8.28
C GLN A 66 5.31 4.82 -9.13
N THR A 67 5.59 4.60 -10.41
CA THR A 67 4.69 3.91 -11.34
C THR A 67 4.38 2.52 -10.83
N TYR A 68 5.39 1.67 -10.59
CA TYR A 68 5.17 0.31 -10.08
C TYR A 68 4.36 0.29 -8.78
N GLY A 69 4.78 1.07 -7.77
CA GLY A 69 4.09 1.10 -6.49
C GLY A 69 2.64 1.57 -6.61
N SER A 70 2.39 2.61 -7.40
CA SER A 70 1.03 3.13 -7.60
C SER A 70 0.15 2.15 -8.38
N THR A 71 0.70 1.46 -9.38
CA THR A 71 0.00 0.41 -10.11
C THR A 71 -0.39 -0.74 -9.17
N VAL A 72 0.50 -1.20 -8.29
CA VAL A 72 0.18 -2.22 -7.28
C VAL A 72 -0.92 -1.74 -6.34
N LEU A 73 -0.83 -0.51 -5.83
CA LEU A 73 -1.84 0.07 -4.95
C LEU A 73 -3.22 0.12 -5.62
N ASN A 74 -3.28 0.60 -6.87
CA ASN A 74 -4.53 0.79 -7.60
C ASN A 74 -5.19 -0.52 -8.03
N THR A 75 -4.41 -1.57 -8.24
CA THR A 75 -4.91 -2.88 -8.66
C THR A 75 -5.25 -3.81 -7.49
N LEU A 76 -4.82 -3.48 -6.27
CA LEU A 76 -5.06 -4.28 -5.08
C LEU A 76 -6.54 -4.63 -4.84
N PRO A 77 -7.53 -3.72 -5.06
CA PRO A 77 -8.95 -4.06 -4.90
C PRO A 77 -9.42 -5.22 -5.78
N VAL A 78 -8.92 -5.31 -7.02
CA VAL A 78 -9.25 -6.42 -7.94
C VAL A 78 -8.72 -7.74 -7.38
N TYR A 79 -7.49 -7.76 -6.86
CA TYR A 79 -6.96 -8.95 -6.18
C TYR A 79 -7.78 -9.32 -4.94
N PHE A 80 -8.25 -8.35 -4.16
CA PHE A 80 -9.12 -8.63 -3.01
C PHE A 80 -10.47 -9.22 -3.42
N ALA A 81 -11.05 -8.75 -4.54
CA ALA A 81 -12.33 -9.22 -5.03
C ALA A 81 -12.25 -10.64 -5.63
N HIS A 82 -11.15 -10.99 -6.27
CA HIS A 82 -11.08 -12.17 -7.12
C HIS A 82 -9.97 -13.18 -6.78
N ALA A 83 -9.00 -12.81 -5.94
CA ALA A 83 -7.88 -13.68 -5.59
C ALA A 83 -8.01 -14.21 -4.15
N THR A 84 -7.19 -15.22 -3.83
CA THR A 84 -7.12 -15.75 -2.47
C THR A 84 -6.43 -14.74 -1.54
N GLN A 85 -6.73 -14.83 -0.24
CA GLN A 85 -6.01 -14.06 0.79
C GLN A 85 -4.49 -14.24 0.68
N THR A 86 -4.02 -15.47 0.38
CA THR A 86 -2.59 -15.75 0.21
C THR A 86 -2.01 -15.00 -0.99
N ALA A 87 -2.73 -14.94 -2.12
CA ALA A 87 -2.28 -14.20 -3.30
C ALA A 87 -2.15 -12.70 -3.02
N VAL A 88 -3.14 -12.11 -2.34
CA VAL A 88 -3.09 -10.70 -1.92
C VAL A 88 -1.88 -10.46 -1.00
N LYS A 89 -1.68 -11.30 0.01
CA LYS A 89 -0.51 -11.20 0.91
C LYS A 89 0.80 -11.31 0.14
N ASN A 90 0.90 -12.23 -0.81
CA ASN A 90 2.09 -12.39 -1.65
C ASN A 90 2.40 -11.13 -2.47
N LYS A 91 1.36 -10.43 -2.97
CA LYS A 91 1.57 -9.16 -3.68
C LYS A 91 2.15 -8.09 -2.76
N ILE A 92 1.60 -7.94 -1.56
CA ILE A 92 2.10 -7.00 -0.55
C ILE A 92 3.54 -7.37 -0.14
N ASN A 93 3.81 -8.66 0.06
CA ASN A 93 5.14 -9.17 0.40
C ASN A 93 6.16 -8.88 -0.71
N SER A 94 5.81 -9.09 -1.98
CA SER A 94 6.71 -8.77 -3.09
C SER A 94 7.05 -7.28 -3.15
N LEU A 95 6.11 -6.38 -2.86
CA LEU A 95 6.41 -4.94 -2.79
C LEU A 95 7.31 -4.63 -1.59
N ARG A 96 7.07 -5.27 -0.44
CA ARG A 96 7.91 -5.12 0.76
C ARG A 96 9.34 -5.55 0.51
N GLU A 97 9.54 -6.71 -0.12
CA GLU A 97 10.86 -7.23 -0.49
C GLU A 97 11.58 -6.25 -1.42
N LEU A 98 10.90 -5.76 -2.45
CA LEU A 98 11.47 -4.74 -3.36
C LEU A 98 11.83 -3.43 -2.64
N ALA A 99 10.98 -2.95 -1.73
CA ALA A 99 11.25 -1.74 -0.97
C ALA A 99 12.51 -1.87 -0.11
N ILE A 100 12.73 -3.06 0.46
CA ILE A 100 13.93 -3.40 1.25
C ILE A 100 15.15 -3.53 0.35
N GLU A 101 15.07 -4.35 -0.71
CA GLU A 101 16.18 -4.64 -1.62
C GLU A 101 16.71 -3.38 -2.30
N LEU A 102 15.79 -2.51 -2.72
CA LEU A 102 16.14 -1.26 -3.40
C LEU A 102 16.39 -0.09 -2.44
N GLU A 103 16.28 -0.32 -1.12
CA GLU A 103 16.33 0.70 -0.08
C GLU A 103 15.43 1.92 -0.40
N SER A 104 14.26 1.67 -0.99
CA SER A 104 13.41 2.72 -1.52
C SER A 104 12.42 3.24 -0.48
N MET A 105 12.65 4.49 -0.05
CA MET A 105 11.68 5.22 0.78
C MET A 105 10.35 5.39 0.06
N LEU A 106 10.36 5.61 -1.26
CA LEU A 106 9.14 5.81 -2.04
C LEU A 106 8.27 4.55 -2.05
N LEU A 107 8.86 3.37 -2.31
CA LEU A 107 8.14 2.10 -2.23
C LEU A 107 7.69 1.79 -0.80
N THR A 108 8.47 2.18 0.22
CA THR A 108 8.12 2.01 1.63
C THR A 108 6.91 2.88 2.03
N GLU A 109 6.82 4.12 1.53
CA GLU A 109 5.66 5.00 1.72
C GLU A 109 4.41 4.43 1.06
N ILE A 110 4.53 3.94 -0.18
CA ILE A 110 3.42 3.29 -0.89
C ILE A 110 3.00 2.01 -0.19
N LEU A 111 3.95 1.20 0.31
CA LEU A 111 3.65 0.02 1.11
C LEU A 111 2.81 0.40 2.34
N ALA A 112 3.15 1.47 3.05
CA ALA A 112 2.35 1.93 4.19
C ALA A 112 0.90 2.26 3.79
N MET A 113 0.68 2.89 2.63
CA MET A 113 -0.67 3.13 2.11
C MET A 113 -1.41 1.82 1.77
N ILE A 114 -0.72 0.87 1.14
CA ILE A 114 -1.26 -0.46 0.83
C ILE A 114 -1.69 -1.20 2.10
N LEU A 115 -0.89 -1.14 3.17
CA LEU A 115 -1.23 -1.77 4.45
C LEU A 115 -2.51 -1.19 5.05
N VAL A 116 -2.76 0.12 4.93
CA VAL A 116 -4.01 0.75 5.37
C VAL A 116 -5.22 0.19 4.61
N ASN A 117 -5.11 0.09 3.29
CA ASN A 117 -6.17 -0.48 2.45
C ASN A 117 -6.39 -1.96 2.77
N ALA A 118 -5.31 -2.73 2.92
CA ALA A 118 -5.41 -4.13 3.29
C ALA A 118 -6.07 -4.33 4.66
N ILE A 119 -5.77 -3.50 5.67
CA ILE A 119 -6.46 -3.53 6.97
C ILE A 119 -7.96 -3.29 6.79
N TYR A 120 -8.34 -2.31 5.98
CA TYR A 120 -9.74 -2.03 5.69
C TYR A 120 -10.41 -3.21 4.99
N ASP A 121 -9.85 -3.73 3.90
CA ASP A 121 -10.44 -4.83 3.14
C ASP A 121 -10.54 -6.12 3.97
N PHE A 122 -9.51 -6.45 4.75
CA PHE A 122 -9.56 -7.59 5.67
C PHE A 122 -10.55 -7.41 6.81
N SER A 123 -10.90 -6.18 7.18
CA SER A 123 -11.98 -5.92 8.16
C SER A 123 -13.35 -6.31 7.60
N LEU A 124 -13.60 -6.07 6.31
CA LEU A 124 -14.87 -6.40 5.64
C LEU A 124 -15.14 -7.91 5.61
N ILE A 125 -14.07 -8.72 5.56
CA ILE A 125 -14.15 -10.19 5.55
C ILE A 125 -13.72 -10.84 6.88
N ASN A 126 -13.72 -10.06 7.96
CA ASN A 126 -13.47 -10.49 9.34
C ASN A 126 -12.17 -11.30 9.55
N ARG A 127 -11.05 -10.81 9.01
CA ARG A 127 -9.72 -11.46 9.13
C ARG A 127 -8.86 -10.77 10.18
N ALA A 128 -9.24 -10.95 11.45
CA ALA A 128 -8.57 -10.36 12.61
C ALA A 128 -7.04 -10.58 12.64
N SER A 129 -6.56 -11.78 12.27
CA SER A 129 -5.12 -12.08 12.25
C SER A 129 -4.35 -11.23 11.25
N SER A 130 -4.88 -11.03 10.04
CA SER A 130 -4.26 -10.20 9.00
C SER A 130 -4.32 -8.71 9.35
N ILE A 131 -5.41 -8.25 9.96
CA ILE A 131 -5.51 -6.88 10.49
C ILE A 131 -4.44 -6.65 11.56
N GLN A 132 -4.29 -7.58 12.49
CA GLN A 132 -3.28 -7.50 13.55
C GLN A 132 -1.85 -7.48 12.97
N GLU A 133 -1.57 -8.33 11.99
CA GLU A 133 -0.27 -8.41 11.29
C GLU A 133 0.09 -7.07 10.65
N PHE A 134 -0.77 -6.52 9.79
CA PHE A 134 -0.49 -5.29 9.05
C PHE A 134 -0.50 -4.04 9.93
N SER A 135 -1.34 -4.00 10.97
CA SER A 135 -1.30 -2.93 11.97
C SER A 135 0.03 -2.90 12.73
N LEU A 136 0.58 -4.07 13.09
CA LEU A 136 1.90 -4.12 13.74
C LEU A 136 2.99 -3.64 12.79
N GLU A 137 2.94 -4.05 11.53
CA GLU A 137 3.89 -3.57 10.52
C GLU A 137 3.83 -2.05 10.33
N LEU A 138 2.64 -1.46 10.26
CA LEU A 138 2.49 0.00 10.20
C LEU A 138 3.07 0.69 11.43
N SER A 139 2.88 0.10 12.62
CA SER A 139 3.48 0.62 13.85
C SER A 139 5.01 0.56 13.80
N ASP A 140 5.57 -0.52 13.26
CA ASP A 140 7.01 -0.69 13.10
C ASP A 140 7.60 0.32 12.11
N LEU A 141 6.93 0.54 10.97
CA LEU A 141 7.30 1.56 10.00
C LEU A 141 7.24 2.96 10.61
N SER A 142 6.18 3.30 11.34
CA SER A 142 6.06 4.61 12.02
C SER A 142 7.18 4.82 13.05
N ARG A 143 7.54 3.80 13.82
CA ARG A 143 8.67 3.87 14.76
C ARG A 143 10.01 4.00 14.05
N LYS A 144 10.21 3.31 12.94
CA LYS A 144 11.45 3.36 12.14
C LYS A 144 11.62 4.70 11.42
N TYR A 145 10.51 5.32 11.00
CA TYR A 145 10.51 6.56 10.22
C TYR A 145 9.62 7.64 10.89
N PRO A 146 9.99 8.12 12.09
CA PRO A 146 9.14 9.03 12.88
C PRO A 146 8.92 10.39 12.22
N LYS A 147 9.81 10.81 11.31
CA LYS A 147 9.73 12.09 10.59
C LYS A 147 9.07 11.98 9.21
N ASN A 148 8.67 10.78 8.79
CA ASN A 148 8.06 10.58 7.49
C ASN A 148 6.53 10.74 7.59
N ASN A 149 6.02 11.88 7.12
CA ASN A 149 4.60 12.22 7.24
C ASN A 149 3.68 11.18 6.59
N THR A 150 4.02 10.65 5.41
CA THR A 150 3.20 9.64 4.73
C THR A 150 3.03 8.40 5.58
N ILE A 151 4.12 7.93 6.20
CA ILE A 151 4.09 6.76 7.10
C ILE A 151 3.34 7.07 8.40
N GLN A 152 3.51 8.26 8.99
CA GLN A 152 2.79 8.62 10.21
C GLN A 152 1.27 8.69 9.95
N ILE A 153 0.85 9.31 8.85
CA ILE A 153 -0.55 9.38 8.41
C ILE A 153 -1.10 7.97 8.15
N ALA A 154 -0.34 7.13 7.44
CA ALA A 154 -0.74 5.75 7.16
C ALA A 154 -0.91 4.95 8.47
N CYS A 155 0.03 5.07 9.41
CA CYS A 155 -0.07 4.42 10.71
C CYS A 155 -1.32 4.88 11.47
N ALA A 156 -1.58 6.18 11.55
CA ALA A 156 -2.77 6.71 12.22
C ALA A 156 -4.07 6.17 11.60
N LYS A 157 -4.20 6.19 10.26
CA LYS A 157 -5.37 5.64 9.55
C LYS A 157 -5.53 4.14 9.76
N GLY A 158 -4.45 3.37 9.68
CA GLY A 158 -4.46 1.93 9.95
C GLY A 158 -4.88 1.61 11.39
N MET A 159 -4.42 2.41 12.37
CA MET A 159 -4.84 2.25 13.76
C MET A 159 -6.31 2.57 13.97
N VAL A 160 -6.88 3.58 13.29
CA VAL A 160 -8.32 3.86 13.33
C VAL A 160 -9.12 2.67 12.78
N ASN A 161 -8.77 2.17 11.59
CA ASN A 161 -9.47 1.06 10.95
C ASN A 161 -9.44 -0.20 11.82
N SER A 162 -8.26 -0.56 12.34
CA SER A 162 -8.11 -1.74 13.21
C SER A 162 -8.80 -1.58 14.56
N THR A 163 -8.72 -0.41 15.20
CA THR A 163 -9.43 -0.13 16.46
C THR A 163 -10.93 -0.30 16.29
N MET A 164 -11.51 0.28 15.23
CA MET A 164 -12.94 0.17 14.95
C MET A 164 -13.37 -1.28 14.71
N PHE A 165 -12.59 -2.02 13.93
CA PHE A 165 -12.84 -3.45 13.71
C PHE A 165 -12.88 -4.25 15.02
N PHE A 166 -11.90 -4.06 15.90
CA PHE A 166 -11.85 -4.81 17.16
C PHE A 166 -12.94 -4.40 18.16
N ILE A 167 -13.37 -3.12 18.17
CA ILE A 167 -14.57 -2.69 18.91
C ILE A 167 -15.80 -3.44 18.40
N GLN A 168 -16.01 -3.47 17.09
CA GLN A 168 -17.17 -4.14 16.47
C GLN A 168 -17.19 -5.65 16.73
N ASN A 169 -16.02 -6.27 16.85
CA ASN A 169 -15.87 -7.69 17.17
C ASN A 169 -15.72 -7.98 18.67
N ASN A 170 -15.95 -6.98 19.52
CA ASN A 170 -15.91 -7.08 20.98
C ASN A 170 -14.56 -7.55 21.58
N ASP A 171 -13.46 -7.41 20.82
CA ASP A 171 -12.10 -7.63 21.30
C ASP A 171 -11.53 -6.31 21.85
N LEU A 172 -11.99 -5.97 23.05
CA LEU A 172 -11.66 -4.69 23.68
C LEU A 172 -10.17 -4.56 24.03
N GLN A 173 -9.48 -5.68 24.23
CA GLN A 173 -8.05 -5.70 24.52
C GLN A 173 -7.25 -5.32 23.28
N ALA A 174 -7.54 -5.95 22.14
CA ALA A 174 -6.92 -5.57 20.88
C ALA A 174 -7.27 -4.12 20.54
N ALA A 175 -8.55 -3.74 20.59
CA ALA A 175 -8.99 -2.39 20.28
C ALA A 175 -8.24 -1.32 21.11
N LYS A 176 -8.13 -1.52 22.43
CA LYS A 176 -7.38 -0.62 23.30
C LYS A 176 -5.90 -0.52 22.93
N LYS A 177 -5.27 -1.63 22.55
CA LYS A 177 -3.87 -1.66 22.12
C LYS A 177 -3.65 -0.83 20.85
N HIS A 178 -4.50 -0.99 19.83
CA HIS A 178 -4.41 -0.21 18.59
C HIS A 178 -4.69 1.28 18.85
N TYR A 179 -5.67 1.59 19.71
CA TYR A 179 -5.96 2.96 20.13
C TYR A 179 -4.79 3.64 20.84
N GLN A 180 -4.06 2.92 21.71
CA GLN A 180 -2.85 3.45 22.37
C GLN A 180 -1.71 3.69 21.38
N ILE A 181 -1.61 2.93 20.29
CA ILE A 181 -0.66 3.22 19.21
C ILE A 181 -1.10 4.51 18.51
N LEU A 182 -2.38 4.65 18.17
CA LEU A 182 -2.93 5.88 17.57
C LEU A 182 -2.60 7.11 18.42
N GLN A 183 -2.87 7.08 19.72
CA GLN A 183 -2.57 8.18 20.64
C GLN A 183 -1.09 8.60 20.57
N ARG A 184 -0.16 7.65 20.63
CA ARG A 184 1.27 7.94 20.54
C ARG A 184 1.67 8.58 19.21
N VAL A 185 1.09 8.13 18.10
CA VAL A 185 1.34 8.72 16.77
C VAL A 185 0.81 10.15 16.72
N LEU A 186 -0.38 10.40 17.26
CA LEU A 186 -0.99 11.74 17.32
C LEU A 186 -0.17 12.71 18.19
N GLU A 187 0.24 12.26 19.37
CA GLU A 187 1.08 13.04 20.31
C GLU A 187 2.44 13.39 19.71
N SER A 188 3.02 12.49 18.91
CA SER A 188 4.31 12.70 18.26
C SER A 188 4.24 13.65 17.06
N ASN A 189 3.04 13.95 16.55
CA ASN A 189 2.82 14.79 15.38
C ASN A 189 1.75 15.86 15.67
N PRO A 190 2.00 16.74 16.66
CA PRO A 190 1.00 17.71 17.10
C PRO A 190 0.63 18.69 15.98
N GLY A 191 -0.67 18.97 15.84
CA GLY A 191 -1.18 19.92 14.86
C GLY A 191 -1.28 19.40 13.42
N GLN A 192 -0.87 18.15 13.15
CA GLN A 192 -1.11 17.52 11.86
C GLN A 192 -2.46 16.81 11.84
N GLU A 193 -3.28 17.09 10.83
CA GLU A 193 -4.51 16.36 10.56
C GLU A 193 -4.17 15.01 9.90
N MET A 194 -4.03 13.96 10.71
CA MET A 194 -3.66 12.62 10.25
C MET A 194 -4.86 11.73 9.94
N VAL A 195 -5.98 11.96 10.63
CA VAL A 195 -7.20 11.16 10.56
C VAL A 195 -8.41 12.07 10.72
N ASP A 196 -9.58 11.58 10.28
CA ASP A 196 -10.83 12.33 10.36
C ASP A 196 -11.20 12.65 11.82
N SER A 197 -11.58 13.91 12.05
CA SER A 197 -11.88 14.42 13.40
C SER A 197 -13.09 13.73 14.04
N PHE A 198 -14.09 13.34 13.25
CA PHE A 198 -15.26 12.65 13.75
C PHE A 198 -14.91 11.23 14.23
N GLN A 199 -14.10 10.48 13.46
CA GLN A 199 -13.59 9.17 13.89
C GLN A 199 -12.80 9.28 15.21
N LEU A 200 -11.96 10.30 15.36
CA LEU A 200 -11.22 10.52 16.61
C LEU A 200 -12.13 10.78 17.81
N ILE A 201 -13.16 11.61 17.65
CA ILE A 201 -14.12 11.90 18.72
C ILE A 201 -14.85 10.63 19.14
N GLN A 202 -15.26 9.78 18.18
CA GLN A 202 -15.90 8.49 18.49
C GLN A 202 -14.99 7.58 19.33
N LEU A 203 -13.72 7.45 18.95
CA LEU A 203 -12.77 6.62 19.68
C LEU A 203 -12.46 7.17 21.08
N LYS A 204 -12.30 8.48 21.22
CA LYS A 204 -12.12 9.14 22.53
C LYS A 204 -13.31 8.89 23.45
N ASN A 205 -14.53 9.09 22.94
CA ASN A 205 -15.74 8.83 23.72
C ASN A 205 -15.85 7.37 24.16
N TYR A 206 -15.35 6.43 23.35
CA TYR A 206 -15.39 5.01 23.67
C TYR A 206 -14.40 4.61 24.78
N PHE A 207 -13.17 5.12 24.74
CA PHE A 207 -12.08 4.69 25.61
C PHE A 207 -11.77 5.61 26.79
N GLU A 208 -12.03 6.91 26.69
CA GLU A 208 -11.59 7.92 27.66
C GLU A 208 -12.72 8.42 28.57
N ASN A 209 -13.98 8.30 28.13
CA ASN A 209 -15.16 8.79 28.88
C ASN A 209 -15.87 7.69 29.71
N LYS A 210 -15.12 6.70 30.23
CA LYS A 210 -15.65 5.65 31.12
C LYS A 210 -15.09 5.76 32.53
#